data_AF-A0A3D0DBP8-F1
#
_entry.id   AF-A0A3D0DBP8-F1
#
_cell.length_a   1.000
_cell.length_b   1.000
_cell.length_c   1.000
_cell.angle_alpha   90.00
_cell.angle_beta   90.00
_cell.angle_gamma   90.00
#
_symmetry.space_group_name_H-M   'P 1'
#
loop_
_entity.id
_entity.type
_entity.pdbx_description
1 polymer ?
#
loop_
_entity_poly.entity_id
_entity_poly.type
_entity_poly.pdbx_seq_one_letter_code
_entity_poly.pdbx_strand_id
1 'polypeptide(L)'
;MGVQIGPAGRGMRMDRMASFGYWVRRRRKALDLTQAALARKVGCAPVTVKKIERDERRPSRQMAERLVVCLAIPAEERDRFIQSALGERPVDQLPPSTEPPRPLLRAHGLPTFLEVGEPPPVGPDSGFVGREDELAQLEAHLGRALDGQGGVV
;
A
#
# COMPACT_ATOMS: atom_id res chain seq x y z
N MET A 1 -4.25 13.64 -50.88
CA MET A 1 -4.81 12.66 -49.91
C MET A 1 -3.95 12.71 -48.67
N GLY A 2 -4.48 13.30 -47.60
CA GLY A 2 -3.74 13.55 -46.36
C GLY A 2 -3.65 12.30 -45.48
N VAL A 3 -2.48 12.08 -44.90
CA VAL A 3 -2.32 11.24 -43.72
C VAL A 3 -2.13 12.18 -42.55
N GLN A 4 -3.22 12.49 -41.86
CA GLN A 4 -3.19 13.14 -40.55
C GLN A 4 -2.70 12.11 -39.53
N ILE A 5 -1.42 12.17 -39.15
CA ILE A 5 -0.94 11.52 -37.93
C ILE A 5 -1.33 12.43 -36.75
N GLY A 6 -2.56 12.24 -36.27
CA GLY A 6 -3.04 12.75 -34.98
C GLY A 6 -2.49 11.93 -33.80
N PRO A 7 -2.54 12.44 -32.55
CA PRO A 7 -1.61 12.04 -31.50
C PRO A 7 -1.94 10.67 -30.89
N ALA A 8 -1.11 9.66 -31.18
CA ALA A 8 -1.13 8.34 -30.52
C ALA A 8 -0.72 8.37 -29.03
N GLY A 9 -0.54 9.55 -28.43
CA GLY A 9 0.02 9.73 -27.10
C GLY A 9 -0.95 9.54 -25.94
N ARG A 10 -2.28 9.62 -26.16
CA ARG A 10 -3.29 9.45 -25.09
C ARG A 10 -3.71 7.99 -24.91
N GLY A 11 -4.11 7.30 -25.98
CA GLY A 11 -4.58 5.91 -25.89
C GLY A 11 -3.56 4.95 -25.26
N MET A 12 -2.29 5.05 -25.65
CA MET A 12 -1.21 4.20 -25.11
C MET A 12 -0.83 4.50 -23.64
N ARG A 13 -1.14 5.71 -23.15
CA ARG A 13 -0.94 6.07 -21.73
C ARG A 13 -2.07 5.56 -20.86
N MET A 14 -3.32 5.66 -21.33
CA MET A 14 -4.48 5.07 -20.64
C MET A 14 -4.38 3.55 -20.56
N ASP A 15 -3.96 2.88 -21.64
CA ASP A 15 -3.74 1.43 -21.67
C ASP A 15 -2.70 0.97 -20.63
N ARG A 16 -1.58 1.71 -20.50
CA ARG A 16 -0.60 1.48 -19.43
C ARG A 16 -1.11 1.77 -18.02
N MET A 17 -2.15 2.59 -17.86
CA MET A 17 -2.78 2.84 -16.54
C MET A 17 -3.84 1.78 -16.21
N ALA A 18 -4.22 0.95 -17.18
CA ALA A 18 -5.14 -0.17 -17.04
C ALA A 18 -4.44 -1.54 -17.17
N SER A 19 -3.09 -1.57 -17.22
CA SER A 19 -2.34 -2.82 -17.42
C SER A 19 -2.14 -3.62 -16.12
N PHE A 20 -1.83 -4.92 -16.26
CA PHE A 20 -1.59 -5.81 -15.13
C PHE A 20 -0.35 -5.38 -14.35
N GLY A 21 0.73 -5.05 -15.05
CA GLY A 21 1.96 -4.54 -14.45
C GLY A 21 1.73 -3.28 -13.65
N TYR A 22 0.91 -2.35 -14.16
CA TYR A 22 0.52 -1.16 -13.43
C TYR A 22 -0.30 -1.48 -12.18
N TRP A 23 -1.26 -2.40 -12.28
CA TRP A 23 -2.05 -2.87 -11.14
C TRP A 23 -1.15 -3.45 -10.03
N VAL A 24 -0.21 -4.34 -10.38
CA VAL A 24 0.74 -4.93 -9.42
C VAL A 24 1.61 -3.85 -8.76
N ARG A 25 2.10 -2.88 -9.54
CA ARG A 25 2.88 -1.76 -9.01
C ARG A 25 2.08 -0.94 -8.00
N ARG A 26 0.82 -0.65 -8.29
CA ARG A 26 -0.08 0.12 -7.42
C ARG A 26 -0.37 -0.65 -6.13
N ARG A 27 -0.71 -1.94 -6.22
CA ARG A 27 -0.92 -2.80 -5.05
C ARG A 27 0.32 -2.90 -4.17
N ARG A 28 1.50 -3.12 -4.78
CA ARG A 28 2.77 -3.19 -4.04
C ARG A 28 3.04 -1.90 -3.25
N LYS A 29 2.82 -0.73 -3.88
CA LYS A 29 2.99 0.57 -3.22
C LYS A 29 1.99 0.77 -2.08
N ALA A 30 0.74 0.35 -2.25
CA ALA A 30 -0.27 0.40 -1.18
C ALA A 30 0.07 -0.50 0.03
N LEU A 31 0.98 -1.45 -0.15
CA LEU A 31 1.53 -2.31 0.91
C LEU A 31 2.89 -1.83 1.44
N ASP A 32 3.34 -0.63 1.04
CA ASP A 32 4.66 -0.07 1.36
C ASP A 32 5.86 -0.98 1.03
N LEU A 33 5.69 -1.87 0.04
CA LEU A 33 6.74 -2.79 -0.38
C LEU A 33 7.62 -2.15 -1.46
N THR A 34 8.94 -2.29 -1.35
CA THR A 34 9.85 -2.03 -2.47
C THR A 34 9.82 -3.18 -3.48
N GLN A 35 10.27 -2.96 -4.73
CA GLN A 35 10.39 -4.05 -5.72
C GLN A 35 11.27 -5.19 -5.19
N ALA A 36 12.36 -4.86 -4.50
CA ALA A 36 13.25 -5.85 -3.88
C ALA A 36 12.56 -6.61 -2.75
N ALA A 37 11.77 -5.94 -1.91
CA ALA A 37 11.03 -6.58 -0.84
C ALA A 37 9.97 -7.57 -1.38
N LEU A 38 9.21 -7.19 -2.41
CA LEU A 38 8.27 -8.09 -3.07
C LEU A 38 9.00 -9.28 -3.72
N ALA A 39 10.11 -9.02 -4.42
CA ALA A 39 10.89 -10.06 -5.06
C ALA A 39 11.41 -11.11 -4.07
N ARG A 40 11.92 -10.68 -2.90
CA ARG A 40 12.31 -11.58 -1.81
C ARG A 40 11.16 -12.43 -1.30
N LYS A 41 9.99 -11.83 -1.04
CA LYS A 41 8.80 -12.57 -0.56
C LYS A 41 8.31 -13.61 -1.56
N VAL A 42 8.38 -13.30 -2.86
CA VAL A 42 7.98 -14.20 -3.95
C VAL A 42 9.06 -15.26 -4.26
N GLY A 43 10.32 -15.02 -3.90
CA GLY A 43 11.45 -15.89 -4.21
C GLY A 43 11.98 -15.70 -5.64
N CYS A 44 12.05 -14.45 -6.13
CA CYS A 44 12.57 -14.13 -7.46
C CYS A 44 13.53 -12.94 -7.44
N ALA A 45 14.21 -12.68 -8.57
CA ALA A 45 15.10 -11.54 -8.70
C ALA A 45 14.31 -10.21 -8.82
N PRO A 46 14.80 -9.08 -8.27
CA PRO A 46 14.12 -7.77 -8.37
C PRO A 46 13.83 -7.33 -9.81
N VAL A 47 14.71 -7.69 -10.75
CA VAL A 47 14.51 -7.43 -12.19
C VAL A 47 13.27 -8.13 -12.75
N THR A 48 12.89 -9.29 -12.23
CA THR A 48 11.68 -10.00 -12.65
C THR A 48 10.43 -9.23 -12.25
N VAL A 49 10.37 -8.73 -11.01
CA VAL A 49 9.28 -7.84 -10.56
C VAL A 49 9.23 -6.57 -11.41
N LYS A 50 10.38 -5.95 -11.69
CA LYS A 50 10.46 -4.77 -12.56
C LYS A 50 9.90 -5.04 -13.97
N LYS A 51 10.20 -6.20 -14.55
CA LYS A 51 9.68 -6.61 -15.88
C LYS A 51 8.17 -6.88 -15.83
N ILE A 52 7.67 -7.51 -14.77
CA ILE A 52 6.22 -7.71 -14.58
C ILE A 52 5.50 -6.37 -14.47
N GLU A 53 6.01 -5.43 -13.65
CA GLU A 53 5.40 -4.10 -13.48
C GLU A 53 5.41 -3.24 -14.75
N ARG A 54 6.21 -3.61 -15.75
CA ARG A 54 6.29 -2.95 -17.06
C ARG A 54 5.57 -3.73 -18.16
N ASP A 55 4.89 -4.83 -17.79
CA ASP A 55 4.25 -5.77 -18.72
C ASP A 55 5.22 -6.40 -19.74
N GLU A 56 6.52 -6.35 -19.47
CA GLU A 56 7.57 -6.97 -20.30
C GLU A 56 7.68 -8.48 -20.06
N ARG A 57 7.05 -9.00 -18.99
CA ARG A 57 7.03 -10.42 -18.66
C ARG A 57 5.72 -10.83 -18.00
N ARG A 58 5.08 -11.86 -18.56
CA ARG A 58 3.97 -12.56 -17.90
C ARG A 58 4.49 -13.51 -16.81
N PRO A 59 3.90 -13.52 -15.59
CA PRO A 59 4.16 -14.54 -14.58
C PRO A 59 3.74 -15.94 -15.06
N SER A 60 4.42 -16.98 -14.57
CA SER A 60 3.89 -18.35 -14.65
C SER A 60 2.78 -18.55 -13.60
N ARG A 61 2.00 -19.64 -13.71
CA ARG A 61 0.94 -19.96 -12.74
C ARG A 61 1.45 -20.04 -11.30
N GLN A 62 2.53 -20.78 -11.06
CA GLN A 62 3.16 -20.86 -9.74
C GLN A 62 3.66 -19.49 -9.23
N MET A 63 4.14 -18.63 -10.13
CA MET A 63 4.54 -17.26 -9.76
C MET A 63 3.32 -16.40 -9.41
N ALA A 64 2.22 -16.53 -10.16
CA ALA A 64 0.96 -15.84 -9.89
C ALA A 64 0.38 -16.25 -8.54
N GLU A 65 0.39 -17.55 -8.21
CA GLU A 65 -0.06 -18.08 -6.91
C GLU A 65 0.78 -17.51 -5.74
N ARG A 66 2.11 -17.40 -5.91
CA ARG A 66 2.96 -16.73 -4.91
C ARG A 66 2.67 -15.23 -4.79
N LEU A 67 2.41 -14.56 -5.91
CA LEU A 67 2.04 -13.15 -5.93
C LEU A 67 0.72 -12.89 -5.20
N VAL A 68 -0.28 -13.77 -5.34
CA VAL A 68 -1.55 -13.71 -4.61
C VAL A 68 -1.33 -13.57 -3.10
N VAL A 69 -0.45 -14.41 -2.55
CA VAL A 69 -0.12 -14.39 -1.12
C VAL A 69 0.63 -13.12 -0.75
N CYS A 70 1.66 -12.76 -1.51
CA CYS A 70 2.53 -11.62 -1.20
C CYS A 70 1.85 -10.25 -1.35
N LEU A 71 0.86 -10.16 -2.24
CA LEU A 71 0.08 -8.95 -2.50
C LEU A 71 -1.22 -8.89 -1.65
N ALA A 72 -1.39 -9.81 -0.70
CA ALA A 72 -2.53 -9.90 0.18
C ALA A 72 -3.86 -9.84 -0.60
N ILE A 73 -4.01 -10.72 -1.60
CA ILE A 73 -5.24 -10.81 -2.39
C ILE A 73 -6.28 -11.66 -1.62
N PRO A 74 -7.48 -11.10 -1.34
CA PRO A 74 -8.61 -11.81 -0.74
C PRO A 74 -8.96 -13.10 -1.50
N ALA A 75 -9.50 -14.10 -0.80
CA ALA A 75 -9.77 -15.43 -1.34
C ALA A 75 -10.70 -15.38 -2.56
N GLU A 76 -11.69 -14.49 -2.51
CA GLU A 76 -12.75 -14.28 -3.50
C GLU A 76 -12.21 -13.70 -4.81
N GLU A 77 -11.00 -13.13 -4.77
CA GLU A 77 -10.39 -12.39 -5.87
C GLU A 77 -9.18 -13.12 -6.48
N ARG A 78 -8.71 -14.20 -5.84
CA ARG A 78 -7.48 -14.91 -6.24
C ARG A 78 -7.56 -15.47 -7.65
N ASP A 79 -8.68 -16.11 -8.00
CA ASP A 79 -8.86 -16.72 -9.33
C ASP A 79 -8.88 -15.65 -10.42
N ARG A 80 -9.56 -14.52 -10.17
CA ARG A 80 -9.57 -13.38 -11.09
C ARG A 80 -8.16 -12.83 -11.27
N PHE A 81 -7.42 -12.65 -10.17
CA PHE A 81 -6.03 -12.22 -10.22
C PHE A 81 -5.14 -13.16 -11.03
N ILE A 82 -5.24 -14.48 -10.80
CA ILE A 82 -4.43 -15.47 -11.51
C ILE A 82 -4.77 -15.46 -13.02
N GLN A 83 -6.04 -15.43 -13.39
CA GLN A 83 -6.45 -15.38 -14.81
C GLN A 83 -5.95 -14.11 -15.50
N SER A 84 -6.01 -12.95 -14.83
CA SER A 84 -5.43 -11.71 -15.37
C SER A 84 -3.90 -11.76 -15.45
N ALA A 85 -3.22 -12.38 -14.48
CA ALA A 85 -1.76 -12.56 -14.51
C ALA A 85 -1.30 -13.45 -15.66
N LEU A 86 -2.08 -14.48 -15.98
CA LEU A 86 -1.85 -15.36 -17.14
C LEU A 86 -2.29 -14.71 -18.47
N GLY A 87 -3.07 -13.62 -18.38
CA GLY A 87 -3.61 -12.84 -19.50
C GLY A 87 -4.77 -13.53 -20.22
N GLU A 88 -5.54 -14.31 -19.48
CA GLU A 88 -6.79 -14.95 -19.89
C GLU A 88 -8.00 -14.02 -19.68
N ARG A 89 -7.84 -12.98 -18.84
CA ARG A 89 -8.86 -11.97 -18.56
C ARG A 89 -8.32 -10.55 -18.59
N PRO A 90 -9.12 -9.56 -19.01
CA PRO A 90 -8.77 -8.14 -18.92
C PRO A 90 -8.62 -7.70 -17.45
N VAL A 91 -7.78 -6.71 -17.23
CA VAL A 91 -7.41 -6.23 -15.88
C VAL A 91 -8.49 -5.34 -15.27
N ASP A 92 -9.40 -4.78 -16.08
CA ASP A 92 -10.54 -3.96 -15.63
C ASP A 92 -11.51 -4.70 -14.70
N GLN A 93 -11.40 -6.03 -14.63
CA GLN A 93 -12.19 -6.88 -13.73
C GLN A 93 -11.49 -7.20 -12.41
N LEU A 94 -10.26 -6.70 -12.18
CA LEU A 94 -9.62 -6.78 -10.87
C LEU A 94 -10.18 -5.70 -9.94
N PRO A 95 -10.30 -6.01 -8.63
CA PRO A 95 -10.57 -5.03 -7.60
C PRO A 95 -9.57 -3.86 -7.65
N PRO A 96 -9.97 -2.63 -7.28
CA PRO A 96 -9.09 -1.47 -7.29
C PRO A 96 -7.91 -1.68 -6.34
N SER A 97 -6.68 -1.55 -6.86
CA SER A 97 -5.45 -1.82 -6.08
C SER A 97 -5.19 -0.85 -4.92
N THR A 98 -6.02 0.19 -4.74
CA THR A 98 -5.93 1.19 -3.67
C THR A 98 -6.60 0.82 -2.38
N GLU A 99 -7.46 -0.19 -2.35
CA GLU A 99 -8.08 -0.58 -1.09
C GLU A 99 -6.98 -1.08 -0.16
N PRO A 100 -6.82 -0.53 1.06
CA PRO A 100 -5.83 -1.03 1.99
C PRO A 100 -6.03 -2.54 2.16
N PRO A 101 -4.96 -3.33 2.34
CA PRO A 101 -5.12 -4.75 2.61
C PRO A 101 -6.11 -4.91 3.75
N ARG A 102 -7.30 -5.47 3.46
CA ARG A 102 -8.26 -5.77 4.52
C ARG A 102 -7.51 -6.67 5.50
N PRO A 103 -7.42 -6.29 6.79
CA PRO A 103 -6.82 -7.17 7.77
C PRO A 103 -7.54 -8.50 7.65
N LEU A 104 -6.77 -9.58 7.41
CA LEU A 104 -7.28 -10.94 7.45
C LEU A 104 -7.70 -11.17 8.90
N LEU A 105 -8.90 -10.71 9.25
CA LEU A 105 -9.36 -10.74 10.62
C LEU A 105 -9.55 -12.19 11.00
N ARG A 106 -8.56 -12.71 11.72
CA ARG A 106 -8.80 -13.69 12.75
C ARG A 106 -8.19 -13.13 14.03
N ALA A 107 -8.89 -12.15 14.61
CA ALA A 107 -8.73 -11.84 16.02
C ALA A 107 -9.32 -13.02 16.79
N HIS A 108 -8.51 -14.04 17.06
CA HIS A 108 -8.80 -14.98 18.13
C HIS A 108 -7.79 -14.67 19.23
N GLY A 109 -8.21 -13.79 20.15
CA GLY A 109 -7.47 -13.48 21.37
C GLY A 109 -6.72 -12.15 21.42
N LEU A 110 -7.11 -11.13 20.64
CA LEU A 110 -6.60 -9.79 20.94
C LEU A 110 -7.25 -9.27 22.23
N PRO A 111 -6.48 -8.69 23.16
CA PRO A 111 -7.06 -8.02 24.31
C PRO A 111 -7.90 -6.83 23.84
N THR A 112 -9.02 -6.58 24.51
CA THR A 112 -10.09 -5.64 24.11
C THR A 112 -9.60 -4.23 23.77
N PHE A 113 -8.50 -3.77 24.36
CA PHE A 113 -7.91 -2.45 24.07
C PHE A 113 -7.21 -2.34 22.70
N LEU A 114 -6.97 -3.47 22.02
CA LEU A 114 -6.43 -3.52 20.66
C LEU A 114 -7.52 -3.78 19.61
N GLU A 115 -8.76 -4.01 20.04
CA GLU A 115 -9.88 -4.02 19.11
C GLU A 115 -10.15 -2.59 18.67
N VAL A 116 -10.08 -2.35 17.36
CA VAL A 116 -10.52 -1.08 16.75
C VAL A 116 -12.05 -1.07 16.79
N GLY A 117 -12.59 -0.93 18.00
CA GLY A 117 -13.97 -0.58 18.28
C GLY A 117 -14.10 0.92 18.48
N GLU A 118 -15.34 1.39 18.51
CA GLU A 118 -15.68 2.77 18.83
C GLU A 118 -14.95 3.20 20.12
N PRO A 119 -14.22 4.34 20.12
CA PRO A 119 -13.50 4.76 21.32
C PRO A 119 -14.48 4.89 22.48
N PRO A 120 -14.08 4.51 23.72
CA PRO A 120 -14.95 4.69 24.87
C PRO A 120 -15.39 6.15 24.96
N PRO A 121 -16.63 6.43 25.38
CA PRO A 121 -17.14 7.79 25.48
C PRO A 121 -16.19 8.61 26.35
N VAL A 122 -15.61 9.66 25.77
CA VAL A 122 -14.74 10.63 26.43
C VAL A 122 -15.61 11.41 27.41
N GLY A 123 -15.62 10.98 28.68
CA GLY A 123 -16.34 11.64 29.76
C GLY A 123 -15.60 12.87 30.30
N PRO A 124 -16.24 13.68 31.16
CA PRO A 124 -15.59 14.82 31.81
C PRO A 124 -14.38 14.43 32.69
N ASP A 125 -14.24 13.13 33.01
CA ASP A 125 -13.21 12.58 33.88
C ASP A 125 -12.03 11.97 33.09
N SER A 126 -12.12 11.92 31.75
CA SER A 126 -10.96 11.58 30.91
C SER A 126 -10.04 12.81 30.80
N GLY A 127 -9.50 13.23 31.93
CA GLY A 127 -8.35 14.12 31.97
C GLY A 127 -7.13 13.38 31.43
N PHE A 128 -6.28 14.08 30.69
CA PHE A 128 -4.91 13.62 30.46
C PHE A 128 -4.23 13.53 31.83
N VAL A 129 -3.89 12.33 32.28
CA VAL A 129 -3.19 12.13 33.55
C VAL A 129 -1.70 12.43 33.37
N GLY A 130 -1.16 13.33 34.21
CA GLY A 130 0.26 13.39 34.55
C GLY A 130 1.17 13.96 33.47
N ARG A 131 0.83 15.12 32.91
CA ARG A 131 1.68 15.86 31.95
C ARG A 131 2.00 17.29 32.37
N GLU A 132 1.62 17.67 33.57
CA GLU A 132 1.78 19.02 34.12
C GLU A 132 3.26 19.39 34.21
N ASP A 133 4.10 18.45 34.63
CA ASP A 133 5.55 18.65 34.75
C ASP A 133 6.24 18.75 33.37
N GLU A 134 5.84 17.92 32.39
CA GLU A 134 6.38 17.98 31.03
C GLU A 134 5.95 19.26 30.29
N LEU A 135 4.72 19.71 30.52
CA LEU A 135 4.23 20.98 29.96
C LEU A 135 5.01 22.16 30.54
N ALA A 136 5.23 22.21 31.86
CA ALA A 136 6.04 23.24 32.50
C ALA A 136 7.49 23.24 31.99
N GLN A 137 8.07 22.06 31.76
CA GLN A 137 9.41 21.93 31.18
C GLN A 137 9.48 22.43 29.73
N LEU A 138 8.46 22.13 28.92
CA LEU A 138 8.37 22.62 27.54
C LEU A 138 8.19 24.13 27.48
N GLU A 139 7.33 24.71 28.32
CA GLU A 139 7.13 26.16 28.42
C GLU A 139 8.42 26.87 28.83
N ALA A 140 9.14 26.35 29.83
CA ALA A 140 10.43 26.90 30.24
C ALA A 140 11.49 26.80 29.14
N HIS A 141 11.52 25.70 28.38
CA HIS A 141 12.41 25.56 27.23
C HIS A 141 12.06 26.54 26.11
N LEU A 142 10.77 26.68 25.82
CA LEU A 142 10.28 27.59 24.80
C LEU A 142 10.59 29.05 25.15
N GLY A 143 10.40 29.46 26.42
CA GLY A 143 10.77 30.78 26.90
C GLY A 143 12.26 31.08 26.66
N ARG A 144 13.15 30.17 27.07
CA ARG A 144 14.60 30.31 26.83
C ARG A 144 14.96 30.37 25.34
N ALA A 145 14.28 29.57 24.51
CA ALA A 145 14.51 29.58 23.07
C ALA A 145 14.08 30.92 22.43
N LEU A 146 12.95 31.48 22.86
CA LEU A 146 12.45 32.78 22.40
C LEU A 146 13.33 33.94 22.88
N ASP A 147 13.92 33.82 24.07
CA ASP A 147 14.90 34.79 24.61
C ASP A 147 16.31 34.65 23.98
N GLY A 148 16.45 33.82 22.94
CA GLY A 148 17.70 33.67 22.18
C GLY A 148 18.73 32.74 22.83
N GLN A 149 18.36 31.99 23.87
CA GLN A 149 19.23 31.04 24.59
C GLN A 149 19.00 29.57 24.21
N GLY A 150 18.39 29.30 23.05
CA GLY A 150 18.15 27.94 22.56
C GLY A 150 19.45 27.26 22.11
N GLY A 151 19.90 26.23 22.84
CA GLY A 151 20.99 25.34 22.42
C GLY A 151 20.44 24.07 21.76
N VAL A 152 20.98 23.70 20.59
CA VAL A 152 20.74 22.39 19.98
C VAL A 152 21.58 21.38 20.75
N VAL A 153 20.95 20.37 21.36
CA VAL A 153 21.65 19.24 22.00
C VAL A 153 22.29 18.35 20.93
#